data_AF-A0A382NPN0-F1
#
_entry.id   AF-A0A382NPN0-F1
#
_cell.length_a   1.000
_cell.length_b   1.000
_cell.length_c   1.000
_cell.angle_alpha   90.00
_cell.angle_beta   90.00
_cell.angle_gamma   90.00
#
_symmetry.space_group_name_H-M   'P 1'
#
loop_
_entity.id
_entity.type
_entity.pdbx_description
1 polymer ?
#
loop_
_entity_poly.entity_id
_entity_poly.type
_entity_poly.pdbx_seq_one_letter_code
_entity_poly.pdbx_strand_id
1 'polypeptide(L)'
;VTDSTDWRVDRHRIGRLRKRLLSWYHSCRRDLPWRRTDDPYRIWVSEIMLQQTRVETTIDYYERFVARFPTVGDLAKATQDDVLKQWEGLGYYSRARNLHQAAKEIVDEGGQLPDSYDRLIDLPGIGPYTAAAVASIAFDRP
;
A
#
# COMPACT_ATOMS: atom_id res chain seq x y z
N VAL A 1 35.48 22.76 16.97
CA VAL A 1 34.88 24.11 16.89
C VAL A 1 35.05 24.57 15.44
N THR A 2 34.08 24.61 14.55
CA THR A 2 32.61 24.58 14.58
C THR A 2 32.13 23.73 13.40
N ASP A 3 31.31 22.71 13.67
CA ASP A 3 30.56 22.02 12.62
C ASP A 3 29.18 22.68 12.59
N SER A 4 28.96 23.54 11.60
CA SER A 4 27.70 24.25 11.38
C SER A 4 27.24 23.98 9.96
N THR A 5 26.81 22.74 9.73
CA THR A 5 25.88 22.47 8.63
C THR A 5 24.53 23.01 9.06
N ASP A 6 24.29 24.31 8.85
CA ASP A 6 22.99 24.95 9.02
C ASP A 6 22.02 24.37 7.97
N TRP A 7 21.29 23.33 8.36
CA TRP A 7 20.33 22.63 7.51
C TRP A 7 18.99 23.37 7.38
N ARG A 8 18.91 24.66 7.73
CA ARG A 8 17.66 25.44 7.62
C ARG A 8 16.98 25.22 6.28
N VAL A 9 15.89 24.45 6.32
CA VAL A 9 15.21 24.00 5.12
C VAL A 9 14.50 25.20 4.51
N ASP A 10 15.06 25.73 3.43
CA ASP A 10 14.48 26.85 2.69
C ASP A 10 13.11 26.43 2.13
N ARG A 11 12.04 27.00 2.70
CA ARG A 11 10.65 26.74 2.28
C ARG A 11 10.43 27.00 0.78
N HIS A 12 11.15 27.95 0.19
CA HIS A 12 11.07 28.22 -1.25
C HIS A 12 11.71 27.11 -2.08
N ARG A 13 12.83 26.54 -1.61
CA ARG A 13 13.45 25.37 -2.25
C ARG A 13 12.53 24.15 -2.17
N ILE A 14 11.92 23.88 -1.03
CA ILE A 14 10.95 22.78 -0.88
C ILE A 14 9.77 22.98 -1.84
N GLY A 15 9.19 24.19 -1.88
CA GLY A 15 8.06 24.50 -2.75
C GLY A 15 8.38 24.28 -4.23
N ARG A 16 9.57 24.72 -4.67
CA ARG A 16 10.03 24.49 -6.05
C ARG A 16 10.28 23.00 -6.33
N LEU A 17 10.89 22.26 -5.41
CA LEU A 17 11.13 20.83 -5.56
C LEU A 17 9.81 20.07 -5.70
N ARG A 18 8.85 20.30 -4.79
CA ARG A 18 7.53 19.68 -4.80
C ARG A 18 6.83 19.94 -6.14
N LYS A 19 6.78 21.21 -6.59
CA LYS A 19 6.14 21.57 -7.86
C LYS A 19 6.76 20.85 -9.05
N ARG A 20 8.10 20.79 -9.12
CA ARG A 20 8.82 20.11 -10.22
C ARG A 20 8.62 18.61 -10.20
N LEU A 21 8.68 17.99 -9.01
CA LEU A 21 8.48 16.55 -8.84
C LEU A 21 7.07 16.13 -9.25
N LEU A 22 6.05 16.85 -8.79
CA LEU A 22 4.66 16.59 -9.16
C LEU A 22 4.43 16.79 -10.67
N SER A 23 4.94 17.87 -11.25
CA SER A 23 4.83 18.11 -12.70
C SER A 23 5.46 16.97 -13.51
N TRP A 24 6.65 16.50 -13.12
CA TRP A 24 7.28 15.35 -13.76
C TRP A 24 6.45 14.08 -13.57
N TYR A 25 5.94 13.83 -12.37
CA TYR A 25 5.13 12.65 -12.09
C TYR A 25 3.87 12.61 -12.96
N HIS A 26 3.17 13.75 -13.13
CA HIS A 26 2.00 13.81 -14.00
C HIS A 26 2.30 13.50 -15.47
N SER A 27 3.48 13.89 -15.97
CA SER A 27 3.86 13.66 -17.37
C SER A 27 4.55 12.31 -17.62
N CYS A 28 5.19 11.72 -16.62
CA CYS A 28 6.09 10.57 -16.80
C CYS A 28 5.72 9.34 -15.96
N ARG A 29 4.66 9.38 -15.15
CA ARG A 29 4.27 8.23 -14.32
C ARG A 29 3.99 7.02 -15.20
N ARG A 30 4.53 5.87 -14.78
CA ARG A 30 4.12 4.57 -15.32
C ARG A 30 2.65 4.32 -15.01
N ASP A 31 1.98 3.76 -16.00
CA ASP A 31 0.63 3.29 -15.90
C ASP A 31 0.61 1.90 -15.23
N LEU A 32 0.05 1.82 -14.03
CA LEU A 32 0.03 0.61 -13.20
C LEU A 32 -1.39 0.38 -12.68
N PRO A 33 -1.90 -0.86 -12.60
CA PRO A 33 -3.29 -1.13 -12.24
C PRO A 33 -3.73 -0.49 -10.92
N TRP A 34 -2.90 -0.57 -9.88
CA TRP A 34 -3.15 0.03 -8.57
C TRP A 34 -3.04 1.57 -8.53
N ARG A 35 -2.63 2.22 -9.62
CA ARG A 35 -2.64 3.69 -9.77
C ARG A 35 -3.85 4.20 -10.54
N ARG A 36 -4.73 3.31 -11.01
CA ARG A 36 -5.97 3.64 -11.73
C ARG A 36 -7.20 3.63 -10.82
N THR A 37 -7.01 3.61 -9.50
CA THR A 37 -8.05 3.47 -8.51
C THR A 37 -7.68 4.26 -7.25
N ASP A 38 -8.69 4.81 -6.60
CA ASP A 38 -8.59 5.45 -5.29
C ASP A 38 -9.12 4.53 -4.17
N ASP A 39 -9.39 3.25 -4.47
CA ASP A 39 -9.90 2.27 -3.51
C ASP A 39 -8.80 1.87 -2.50
N PRO A 40 -8.98 2.16 -1.19
CA PRO A 40 -7.97 1.86 -0.17
C PRO A 40 -7.61 0.38 -0.07
N TYR A 41 -8.58 -0.53 -0.27
CA TYR A 41 -8.33 -1.96 -0.22
C TYR A 41 -7.39 -2.39 -1.35
N ARG A 42 -7.66 -1.91 -2.56
CA ARG A 42 -6.84 -2.19 -3.75
C ARG A 42 -5.44 -1.61 -3.63
N ILE A 43 -5.31 -0.40 -3.10
CA ILE A 43 -4.01 0.23 -2.86
C ILE A 43 -3.22 -0.59 -1.82
N TRP A 44 -3.83 -0.92 -0.70
CA TRP A 44 -3.21 -1.73 0.36
C TRP A 44 -2.72 -3.10 -0.13
N VAL A 45 -3.54 -3.83 -0.89
CA VAL A 45 -3.14 -5.13 -1.48
C VAL A 45 -1.89 -4.96 -2.36
N SER A 46 -1.85 -3.90 -3.18
CA SER A 46 -0.70 -3.63 -4.04
C SER A 46 0.57 -3.34 -3.24
N GLU A 47 0.49 -2.56 -2.17
CA GLU A 47 1.65 -2.25 -1.32
C GLU A 47 2.20 -3.51 -0.64
N ILE A 48 1.34 -4.43 -0.16
CA ILE A 48 1.79 -5.71 0.41
C ILE A 48 2.44 -6.58 -0.66
N MET A 49 1.88 -6.66 -1.86
CA MET A 49 2.44 -7.47 -2.94
C MET A 49 3.78 -6.93 -3.45
N LEU A 50 3.96 -5.62 -3.49
CA LEU A 50 5.19 -4.97 -3.95
C LEU A 50 6.38 -5.14 -2.98
N GLN A 51 6.13 -5.55 -1.74
CA GLN A 51 7.21 -5.87 -0.81
C GLN A 51 8.09 -7.00 -1.36
N GLN A 52 9.38 -6.72 -1.54
CA GLN A 52 10.37 -7.71 -2.00
C GLN A 52 9.99 -8.43 -3.30
N THR A 53 9.17 -7.79 -4.15
CA THR A 53 8.68 -8.33 -5.43
C THR A 53 8.88 -7.28 -6.53
N ARG A 54 9.20 -7.71 -7.76
CA ARG A 54 9.34 -6.81 -8.92
C ARG A 54 7.97 -6.36 -9.43
N VAL A 55 7.88 -5.10 -9.86
CA VAL A 55 6.63 -4.50 -10.36
C VAL A 55 6.02 -5.31 -11.49
N GLU A 56 6.84 -5.75 -12.44
CA GLU A 56 6.41 -6.49 -13.63
C GLU A 56 5.76 -7.82 -13.23
N THR A 57 6.30 -8.50 -12.22
CA THR A 57 5.71 -9.73 -11.66
C THR A 57 4.44 -9.43 -10.87
N THR A 58 4.39 -8.33 -10.13
CA THR A 58 3.24 -8.00 -9.28
C THR A 58 1.97 -7.71 -10.09
N ILE A 59 2.07 -7.20 -11.31
CA ILE A 59 0.90 -6.81 -12.13
C ILE A 59 -0.09 -7.97 -12.29
N ASP A 60 0.34 -9.11 -12.84
CA ASP A 60 -0.56 -10.24 -13.12
C ASP A 60 -1.15 -10.84 -11.83
N TYR A 61 -0.36 -10.85 -10.76
CA TYR A 61 -0.77 -11.35 -9.44
C TYR A 61 -1.77 -10.44 -8.76
N TYR A 62 -1.57 -9.13 -8.88
CA TYR A 62 -2.48 -8.14 -8.36
C TYR A 62 -3.84 -8.25 -9.05
N GLU A 63 -3.85 -8.26 -10.39
CA GLU A 63 -5.09 -8.27 -11.17
C GLU A 63 -5.95 -9.51 -10.89
N ARG A 64 -5.34 -10.70 -10.86
CA ARG A 64 -6.08 -11.94 -10.52
C ARG A 64 -6.56 -11.97 -9.07
N PHE A 65 -5.77 -11.43 -8.13
CA PHE A 65 -6.09 -11.44 -6.72
C PHE A 65 -7.27 -10.53 -6.42
N VAL A 66 -7.27 -9.29 -6.92
CA VAL A 66 -8.40 -8.35 -6.73
C VAL A 66 -9.63 -8.73 -7.58
N ALA A 67 -9.46 -9.51 -8.65
CA ALA A 67 -10.60 -10.10 -9.34
C ALA A 67 -11.24 -11.24 -8.53
N ARG A 68 -10.44 -12.05 -7.83
CA ARG A 68 -10.92 -13.15 -6.97
C ARG A 68 -11.48 -12.65 -5.64
N PHE A 69 -10.87 -11.63 -5.06
CA PHE A 69 -11.29 -11.00 -3.81
C PHE A 69 -11.52 -9.50 -4.06
N PRO A 70 -12.70 -9.10 -4.57
CA PRO A 70 -12.95 -7.71 -4.96
C PRO A 70 -12.99 -6.72 -3.80
N THR A 71 -13.34 -7.19 -2.59
CA THR A 71 -13.45 -6.38 -1.39
C THR A 71 -12.69 -6.99 -0.21
N VAL A 72 -12.42 -6.17 0.82
CA VAL A 72 -11.86 -6.66 2.09
C VAL A 72 -12.75 -7.75 2.72
N GLY A 73 -14.07 -7.66 2.55
CA GLY A 73 -15.02 -8.66 3.01
C GLY A 73 -14.89 -10.00 2.28
N ASP A 74 -14.67 -9.98 0.97
CA ASP A 74 -14.45 -11.20 0.18
C ASP A 74 -13.12 -11.88 0.56
N LEU A 75 -12.09 -11.07 0.82
CA LEU A 75 -10.80 -11.57 1.31
C LEU A 75 -10.92 -12.19 2.71
N ALA A 76 -11.62 -11.52 3.64
CA ALA A 76 -11.79 -12.00 5.02
C ALA A 76 -12.60 -13.30 5.11
N LYS A 77 -13.58 -13.49 4.22
CA LYS A 77 -14.41 -14.70 4.15
C LYS A 77 -13.71 -15.89 3.50
N ALA A 78 -12.63 -15.65 2.77
CA ALA A 78 -11.90 -16.71 2.08
C ALA A 78 -11.26 -17.69 3.07
N THR A 79 -11.01 -18.92 2.63
CA THR A 79 -10.14 -19.81 3.39
C THR A 79 -8.69 -19.35 3.25
N GLN A 80 -7.84 -19.69 4.23
CA GLN A 80 -6.42 -19.39 4.10
C GLN A 80 -5.83 -20.05 2.84
N ASP A 81 -6.24 -21.27 2.53
CA ASP A 81 -5.75 -22.00 1.36
C ASP A 81 -6.15 -21.34 0.04
N ASP A 82 -7.36 -20.77 -0.05
CA ASP A 82 -7.78 -19.96 -1.22
C ASP A 82 -6.86 -18.75 -1.42
N VAL A 83 -6.50 -18.06 -0.33
CA VAL A 83 -5.59 -16.90 -0.38
C VAL A 83 -4.19 -17.34 -0.79
N LEU A 84 -3.67 -18.40 -0.19
CA LEU A 84 -2.33 -18.92 -0.51
C LEU A 84 -2.24 -19.41 -1.95
N LYS A 85 -3.32 -19.97 -2.50
CA LYS A 85 -3.40 -20.38 -3.90
C LYS A 85 -3.30 -19.19 -4.86
N GLN A 86 -3.94 -18.06 -4.54
CA GLN A 86 -3.77 -16.84 -5.36
C GLN A 86 -2.38 -16.23 -5.21
N TRP A 87 -1.72 -16.46 -4.07
CA TRP A 87 -0.37 -15.97 -3.76
C TRP A 87 0.76 -16.86 -4.31
N GLU A 88 0.43 -18.07 -4.75
CA GLU A 88 1.41 -19.08 -5.15
C GLU A 88 2.35 -18.54 -6.23
N GLY A 89 3.66 -18.55 -5.92
CA GLY A 89 4.72 -18.04 -6.79
C GLY A 89 5.28 -16.66 -6.41
N LEU A 90 4.62 -15.85 -5.57
CA LEU A 90 5.17 -14.56 -5.10
C LEU A 90 6.25 -14.68 -4.02
N GLY A 91 6.35 -15.83 -3.37
CA GLY A 91 7.20 -16.02 -2.20
C GLY A 91 6.73 -15.21 -0.98
N TYR A 92 7.48 -15.32 0.13
CA TYR A 92 7.19 -14.65 1.40
C TYR A 92 5.72 -14.80 1.85
N TYR A 93 5.26 -16.05 1.97
CA TYR A 93 3.86 -16.41 2.28
C TYR A 93 3.34 -15.86 3.61
N SER A 94 4.21 -15.42 4.52
CA SER A 94 3.79 -14.67 5.72
C SER A 94 3.04 -13.39 5.36
N ARG A 95 3.37 -12.73 4.25
CA ARG A 95 2.64 -11.55 3.76
C ARG A 95 1.19 -11.87 3.44
N ALA A 96 0.94 -12.98 2.73
CA ALA A 96 -0.41 -13.43 2.39
C ALA A 96 -1.23 -13.76 3.65
N ARG A 97 -0.61 -14.45 4.61
CA ARG A 97 -1.27 -14.80 5.88
C ARG A 97 -1.61 -13.56 6.71
N ASN A 98 -0.67 -12.62 6.81
CA ASN A 98 -0.89 -11.37 7.54
C ASN A 98 -1.94 -10.49 6.84
N LEU A 99 -1.89 -10.38 5.51
CA LEU A 99 -2.91 -9.68 4.71
C LEU A 99 -4.31 -10.25 4.98
N HIS A 100 -4.44 -11.58 5.00
CA HIS A 100 -5.69 -12.25 5.29
C HIS A 100 -6.15 -12.04 6.74
N GLN A 101 -5.24 -12.12 7.71
CA GLN A 101 -5.55 -11.89 9.12
C GLN A 101 -6.00 -10.43 9.35
N ALA A 102 -5.29 -9.46 8.79
CA ALA A 102 -5.68 -8.04 8.84
C ALA A 102 -7.04 -7.80 8.19
N ALA A 103 -7.35 -8.48 7.06
CA ALA A 103 -8.67 -8.37 6.43
C ALA A 103 -9.80 -8.83 7.36
N LYS A 104 -9.58 -9.88 8.14
CA LYS A 104 -10.55 -10.34 9.15
C LYS A 104 -10.74 -9.32 10.26
N GLU A 105 -9.65 -8.79 10.81
CA GLU A 105 -9.70 -7.76 11.86
C GLU A 105 -10.43 -6.50 11.37
N ILE A 106 -10.19 -6.06 10.14
CA ILE A 106 -10.91 -4.93 9.53
C ILE A 106 -12.42 -5.22 9.44
N VAL A 107 -12.81 -6.43 9.05
CA VAL A 107 -14.23 -6.81 8.95
C VAL A 107 -14.88 -6.89 10.32
N ASP A 108 -14.18 -7.41 11.33
CA ASP A 108 -14.64 -7.47 12.71
C ASP A 108 -14.83 -6.05 13.30
N GLU A 109 -14.04 -5.07 12.86
CA GLU A 109 -14.15 -3.65 13.24
C GLU A 109 -15.14 -2.83 12.39
N GLY A 110 -15.93 -3.46 11.52
CA GLY A 110 -16.98 -2.78 10.72
C GLY A 110 -16.70 -2.67 9.23
N GLY A 111 -15.65 -3.31 8.73
CA GLY A 111 -15.42 -3.55 7.30
C GLY A 111 -14.82 -2.39 6.51
N GLN A 112 -14.33 -1.35 7.20
CA GLN A 112 -13.66 -0.21 6.57
C GLN A 112 -12.18 -0.20 6.93
N LEU A 113 -11.31 -0.10 5.91
CA LEU A 113 -9.88 0.04 6.13
C LEU A 113 -9.61 1.35 6.90
N PRO A 114 -8.80 1.33 7.99
CA PRO A 114 -8.54 2.55 8.74
C PRO A 114 -7.85 3.62 7.90
N ASP A 115 -8.23 4.88 8.09
CA ASP A 115 -7.77 6.03 7.32
C ASP A 115 -6.59 6.79 7.96
N SER A 116 -6.06 6.27 9.06
CA SER A 116 -5.02 6.90 9.86
C SER A 116 -3.82 5.98 10.04
N TYR A 117 -2.62 6.58 10.03
CA TYR A 117 -1.36 5.85 10.24
C TYR A 117 -1.38 5.01 11.51
N ASP A 118 -1.80 5.61 12.62
CA ASP A 118 -1.78 4.98 13.96
C ASP A 118 -2.66 3.72 14.01
N ARG A 119 -3.77 3.70 13.26
CA ARG A 119 -4.63 2.51 13.18
C ARG A 119 -4.13 1.51 12.14
N LEU A 120 -3.56 1.98 11.04
CA LEU A 120 -3.00 1.11 10.01
C LEU A 120 -1.80 0.31 10.51
N ILE A 121 -0.91 0.92 11.30
CA ILE A 121 0.31 0.26 11.78
C ILE A 121 0.04 -0.86 12.79
N ASP A 122 -1.12 -0.85 13.43
CA ASP A 122 -1.55 -1.91 14.36
C ASP A 122 -1.99 -3.19 13.62
N LEU A 123 -2.29 -3.11 12.32
CA LEU A 123 -2.76 -4.26 11.55
C LEU A 123 -1.62 -5.23 11.20
N PRO A 124 -1.88 -6.55 11.22
CA PRO A 124 -0.91 -7.58 10.87
C PRO A 124 -0.22 -7.36 9.53
N GLY A 125 1.12 -7.34 9.54
CA GLY A 125 1.92 -7.19 8.33
C GLY A 125 2.00 -5.77 7.76
N ILE A 126 1.42 -4.78 8.43
CA ILE A 126 1.57 -3.37 8.06
C ILE A 126 2.71 -2.76 8.90
N GLY A 127 3.83 -2.46 8.23
CA GLY A 127 4.93 -1.72 8.83
C GLY A 127 4.84 -0.21 8.58
N PRO A 128 5.79 0.59 9.13
CA PRO A 128 5.79 2.05 8.99
C PRO A 128 5.66 2.56 7.56
N TYR A 129 6.35 1.92 6.60
CA TYR A 129 6.25 2.30 5.20
C TYR A 129 4.85 2.07 4.63
N THR A 130 4.28 0.87 4.81
CA THR A 130 2.96 0.53 4.28
C THR A 130 1.88 1.39 4.91
N ALA A 131 1.94 1.64 6.22
CA ALA A 131 1.00 2.52 6.91
C ALA A 131 1.03 3.94 6.32
N ALA A 132 2.23 4.51 6.12
CA ALA A 132 2.38 5.84 5.52
C ALA A 132 1.94 5.86 4.04
N ALA A 133 2.28 4.84 3.25
CA ALA A 133 1.90 4.74 1.85
C ALA A 133 0.38 4.64 1.70
N VAL A 134 -0.30 3.78 2.46
CA VAL A 134 -1.76 3.64 2.41
C VAL A 134 -2.45 4.91 2.92
N ALA A 135 -2.01 5.47 4.05
CA ALA A 135 -2.59 6.71 4.60
C ALA A 135 -2.49 7.88 3.61
N SER A 136 -1.33 8.04 2.95
CA SER A 136 -1.13 9.13 2.01
C SER A 136 -1.80 8.91 0.65
N ILE A 137 -1.67 7.71 0.06
CA ILE A 137 -2.17 7.45 -1.30
C ILE A 137 -3.69 7.28 -1.31
N ALA A 138 -4.26 6.57 -0.33
CA ALA A 138 -5.68 6.25 -0.31
C ALA A 138 -6.53 7.30 0.43
N PHE A 139 -5.94 8.02 1.39
CA PHE A 139 -6.70 8.91 2.29
C PHE A 139 -6.15 10.34 2.35
N ASP A 140 -5.17 10.70 1.51
CA ASP A 140 -4.55 12.03 1.43
C ASP A 140 -4.06 12.55 2.80
N ARG A 141 -3.58 11.64 3.65
CA ARG A 141 -2.98 12.00 4.95
C ARG A 141 -1.50 12.40 4.76
N PRO A 142 -1.04 13.45 5.47
CA PRO A 142 0.32 13.98 5.33
C PRO A 142 1.42 13.08 5.92
#